data_AF-A0A953N191-F1
#
_entry.id   AF-A0A953N191-F1
#
_cell.length_a   1.000
_cell.length_b   1.000
_cell.length_c   1.000
_cell.angle_alpha   90.00
_cell.angle_beta   90.00
_cell.angle_gamma   90.00
#
_symmetry.space_group_name_H-M   'P 1'
#
loop_
_entity.id
_entity.type
_entity.pdbx_description
1 polymer ?
#
loop_
_entity_poly.entity_id
_entity_poly.type
_entity_poly.pdbx_seq_one_letter_code
_entity_poly.pdbx_strand_id
1 'polypeptide(L)'
;MMKNLALITLFALLLVFSSTRLLAQSIPQYDYIEVIVIQKANNRGKVKRIKVEEQASLEGKSITIDEIEDIKDTSALLRYMNEANWEFLERQAVVSEDNDPVWMSYIFRKAK
;
A
#
# COMPACT_ATOMS: atom_id res chain seq x y z
N MET A 1 -46.03 -28.41 33.74
CA MET A 1 -44.69 -28.13 34.30
C MET A 1 -43.56 -28.28 33.27
N MET A 2 -43.52 -29.34 32.46
CA MET A 2 -42.46 -29.57 31.44
C MET A 2 -42.38 -28.53 30.30
N LYS A 3 -43.52 -27.96 29.86
CA LYS A 3 -43.56 -26.91 28.81
C LYS A 3 -42.82 -25.63 29.21
N ASN A 4 -42.92 -25.23 30.48
CA ASN A 4 -42.26 -24.02 30.99
C ASN A 4 -40.74 -24.26 31.13
N LEU A 5 -40.35 -25.49 31.48
CA LEU A 5 -38.93 -25.88 31.54
C LEU A 5 -38.30 -25.85 30.13
N ALA A 6 -38.99 -26.41 29.13
CA ALA A 6 -38.52 -26.37 27.73
C ALA A 6 -38.37 -24.94 27.20
N LEU A 7 -39.29 -24.05 27.56
CA LEU A 7 -39.24 -22.64 27.17
C LEU A 7 -38.03 -21.91 27.80
N ILE A 8 -37.75 -22.19 29.08
CA ILE A 8 -36.60 -21.63 29.80
C ILE A 8 -35.29 -22.15 29.19
N THR A 9 -35.21 -23.44 28.86
CA THR A 9 -34.02 -24.00 28.22
C THR A 9 -33.79 -23.41 26.84
N LEU A 10 -34.85 -23.22 26.05
CA LEU A 10 -34.76 -22.60 24.73
C LEU A 10 -34.30 -21.14 24.82
N PHE A 11 -34.82 -20.41 25.81
CA PHE A 11 -34.44 -19.01 26.05
C PHE A 11 -32.98 -18.89 26.51
N ALA A 12 -32.53 -19.76 27.42
CA ALA A 12 -31.15 -19.81 27.87
C ALA A 12 -30.18 -20.14 26.73
N LEU A 13 -30.57 -21.07 25.84
CA LEU A 13 -29.77 -21.44 24.68
C LEU A 13 -29.61 -20.25 23.71
N LEU A 14 -30.69 -19.50 23.47
CA LEU A 14 -30.69 -18.30 22.62
C LEU A 14 -29.70 -17.25 23.13
N LEU A 15 -29.68 -17.00 24.45
CA LEU A 15 -28.77 -16.02 25.07
C LEU A 15 -27.29 -16.40 24.90
N VAL A 16 -26.96 -17.70 24.93
CA VAL A 16 -25.58 -18.17 24.72
C VAL A 16 -25.14 -17.94 23.28
N PHE A 17 -26.00 -18.20 22.29
CA PHE A 17 -25.67 -17.97 20.87
C PHE A 17 -25.60 -16.49 20.47
N SER A 18 -26.33 -15.61 21.16
CA SER A 18 -26.27 -14.15 20.93
C SER A 18 -24.98 -13.49 21.42
N SER A 19 -24.13 -14.19 22.18
CA SER A 19 -22.90 -13.65 22.75
C SER A 19 -21.68 -13.70 21.82
N THR A 20 -21.87 -14.14 20.57
CA THR A 20 -20.80 -14.11 19.57
C THR A 20 -20.47 -12.65 19.22
N ARG A 21 -19.37 -12.14 19.78
CA ARG A 21 -18.82 -10.86 19.36
C ARG A 21 -18.43 -11.01 17.90
N LEU A 22 -19.03 -10.18 17.04
CA LEU A 22 -18.50 -9.94 15.71
C LEU A 22 -17.07 -9.43 15.90
N LEU A 23 -16.09 -10.31 15.77
CA LEU A 23 -14.72 -9.89 15.52
C LEU A 23 -14.79 -9.22 14.16
N ALA A 24 -14.98 -7.90 14.15
CA ALA A 24 -14.78 -7.11 12.96
C ALA A 24 -13.38 -7.49 12.45
N GLN A 25 -13.32 -8.15 11.29
CA GLN A 25 -12.05 -8.34 10.63
C GLN A 25 -11.48 -6.94 10.43
N SER A 26 -10.41 -6.62 11.15
CA SER A 26 -9.64 -5.43 10.83
C SER A 26 -9.17 -5.61 9.40
N ILE A 27 -9.68 -4.79 8.48
CA ILE A 27 -9.12 -4.74 7.12
C ILE A 27 -7.64 -4.43 7.32
N PRO A 28 -6.72 -5.28 6.84
CA PRO A 28 -5.30 -4.98 6.97
C PRO A 28 -5.05 -3.65 6.24
N GLN A 29 -4.75 -2.61 7.01
CA GLN A 29 -4.34 -1.33 6.47
C GLN A 29 -2.90 -1.51 6.00
N TYR A 30 -2.71 -1.47 4.68
CA TYR A 30 -1.38 -1.53 4.09
C TYR A 30 -0.85 -0.11 3.93
N ASP A 31 0.43 0.07 4.23
CA ASP A 31 1.14 1.29 3.90
C ASP A 31 1.52 1.24 2.42
N TYR A 32 1.13 2.26 1.65
CA TYR A 32 1.49 2.43 0.25
C TYR A 32 2.34 3.67 0.06
N ILE A 33 3.28 3.62 -0.88
CA ILE A 33 4.04 4.80 -1.31
C ILE A 33 3.99 4.87 -2.83
N GLU A 34 3.68 6.06 -3.33
CA GLU A 34 3.88 6.42 -4.73
C GLU A 34 5.21 7.15 -4.90
N VAL A 35 6.02 6.67 -5.86
CA VAL A 35 7.26 7.30 -6.29
C VAL A 35 7.15 7.69 -7.76
N ILE A 36 7.31 8.97 -8.06
CA ILE A 36 7.20 9.51 -9.41
C ILE A 36 8.58 9.49 -10.07
N VAL A 37 8.72 8.70 -11.11
CA VAL A 37 9.93 8.63 -11.94
C VAL A 37 9.67 9.38 -13.25
N ILE A 38 10.40 10.47 -13.44
CA ILE A 38 10.32 11.30 -14.64
C ILE A 38 11.45 10.88 -15.58
N GLN A 39 11.11 10.48 -16.81
CA GLN A 39 12.08 10.16 -17.86
C GLN A 39 12.20 11.28 -18.88
N LYS A 40 13.35 11.34 -19.54
CA LYS A 40 13.57 12.26 -20.67
C LYS A 40 12.86 11.73 -21.91
N ALA A 41 12.08 12.59 -22.57
CA ALA A 41 11.39 12.30 -23.82
C ALA A 41 12.26 11.60 -24.89
N ASN A 42 13.49 12.09 -25.08
CA ASN A 42 14.34 11.73 -26.22
C ASN A 42 15.64 11.02 -25.82
N ASN A 43 15.62 10.25 -24.73
CA ASN A 43 16.86 9.63 -24.24
C ASN A 43 16.66 8.18 -23.81
N ARG A 44 15.96 7.38 -24.62
CA ARG A 44 15.79 5.92 -24.44
C ARG A 44 15.34 5.53 -23.03
N GLY A 45 14.43 6.30 -22.45
CA GLY A 45 13.92 6.05 -21.09
C GLY A 45 14.88 6.39 -19.95
N LYS A 46 15.93 7.19 -20.19
CA LYS A 46 16.82 7.65 -19.12
C LYS A 46 16.05 8.51 -18.11
N VAL A 47 16.21 8.16 -16.84
CA VAL A 47 15.63 8.92 -15.72
C VAL A 47 16.21 10.34 -15.70
N LYS A 48 15.31 11.32 -15.63
CA LYS A 48 15.60 12.72 -15.41
C LYS A 48 15.65 13.04 -13.92
N ARG A 49 14.65 12.55 -13.17
CA ARG A 49 14.50 12.75 -11.73
C ARG A 49 13.56 11.68 -11.14
N ILE A 50 13.79 11.33 -9.89
CA ILE A 50 12.84 10.62 -9.04
C ILE A 50 12.31 11.63 -8.01
N LYS A 51 11.00 11.68 -7.82
CA LYS A 51 10.33 12.60 -6.91
C LYS A 51 9.34 11.82 -6.04
N VAL A 52 9.28 12.16 -4.76
CA VAL A 52 8.33 11.58 -3.80
C VAL A 52 7.66 12.72 -3.06
N GLU A 53 6.32 12.70 -3.02
CA GLU A 53 5.58 13.67 -2.22
C GLU A 53 5.50 13.22 -0.76
N GLU A 54 5.32 14.18 0.15
CA GLU A 54 5.06 13.89 1.56
C GLU A 54 3.81 13.01 1.70
N GLN A 55 3.99 11.86 2.32
CA GLN A 55 2.96 10.84 2.48
C GLN A 55 3.00 10.32 3.91
N ALA A 56 1.83 10.22 4.55
CA ALA A 56 1.71 9.72 5.93
C ALA A 56 2.29 8.29 6.11
N SER A 57 2.34 7.50 5.03
CA SER A 57 2.93 6.16 5.00
C SER A 57 4.45 6.12 5.24
N LEU A 58 5.13 7.27 5.11
CA LEU A 58 6.56 7.44 5.38
C LEU A 58 6.85 7.88 6.82
N GLU A 59 5.85 8.32 7.58
CA GLU A 59 6.03 8.79 8.95
C GLU A 59 6.55 7.67 9.87
N GLY A 60 7.65 7.94 10.56
CA GLY A 60 8.29 6.97 11.46
C GLY A 60 8.88 5.73 10.78
N LYS A 61 9.00 5.73 9.44
CA LYS A 61 9.66 4.66 8.69
C LYS A 61 11.16 4.94 8.55
N SER A 62 11.91 3.88 8.24
CA SER A 62 13.37 3.94 8.08
C SER A 62 13.82 4.58 6.76
N ILE A 63 12.92 4.70 5.78
CA ILE A 63 13.21 5.31 4.49
C ILE A 63 12.74 6.76 4.49
N THR A 64 13.53 7.64 3.89
CA THR A 64 13.21 9.07 3.77
C THR A 64 12.98 9.47 2.31
N ILE A 65 12.28 10.59 2.11
CA ILE A 65 12.05 11.18 0.78
C ILE A 65 13.39 11.51 0.12
N ASP A 66 14.29 12.15 0.86
CA ASP A 66 15.60 12.57 0.37
C ASP A 66 16.42 11.38 -0.16
N GLU A 67 16.46 10.27 0.58
CA GLU A 67 17.15 9.06 0.14
C GLU A 67 16.58 8.50 -1.17
N ILE A 68 15.26 8.54 -1.35
CA ILE A 68 14.59 8.04 -2.56
C ILE A 68 14.86 8.99 -3.74
N GLU A 69 14.77 10.31 -3.53
CA GLU A 69 15.00 11.31 -4.58
C GLU A 69 16.47 11.36 -5.04
N ASP A 70 17.40 10.96 -4.17
CA ASP A 70 18.82 10.88 -4.51
C ASP A 70 19.17 9.73 -5.46
N ILE A 71 18.29 8.75 -5.62
CA ILE A 71 18.47 7.62 -6.54
C ILE A 71 18.45 8.11 -8.00
N LYS A 72 19.38 7.60 -8.80
CA LYS A 72 19.62 8.11 -10.18
C LYS A 72 18.98 7.28 -11.29
N ASP A 73 18.56 6.05 -11.00
CA ASP A 73 17.92 5.17 -11.98
C ASP A 73 16.87 4.25 -11.35
N THR A 74 15.97 3.74 -12.20
CA THR A 74 14.83 2.92 -11.77
C THR A 74 15.26 1.58 -11.17
N SER A 75 16.37 0.99 -11.62
CA SER A 75 16.82 -0.31 -11.12
C SER A 75 17.34 -0.20 -9.67
N ALA A 76 18.07 0.87 -9.39
CA ALA A 76 18.50 1.23 -8.04
C ALA A 76 17.29 1.55 -7.15
N LEU A 77 16.26 2.22 -7.67
CA LEU A 77 15.02 2.47 -6.93
C LEU A 77 14.33 1.18 -6.52
N LEU A 78 14.09 0.27 -7.47
CA LEU A 78 13.44 -1.01 -7.20
C LEU A 78 14.23 -1.85 -6.19
N ARG A 79 15.56 -1.86 -6.30
CA ARG A 79 16.42 -2.55 -5.34
C ARG A 79 16.34 -1.94 -3.95
N TYR A 80 16.47 -0.61 -3.84
CA TYR A 80 16.39 0.12 -2.58
C TYR A 80 15.07 -0.14 -1.85
N MET A 81 13.95 -0.04 -2.58
CA MET A 81 12.62 -0.30 -2.01
C MET A 81 12.49 -1.75 -1.54
N ASN A 82 12.96 -2.72 -2.34
CA ASN A 82 12.94 -4.12 -1.97
C ASN A 82 13.78 -4.42 -0.71
N GLU A 83 14.99 -3.85 -0.61
CA GLU A 83 15.86 -3.96 0.58
C GLU A 83 15.21 -3.34 1.82
N ALA A 84 14.41 -2.28 1.63
CA ALA A 84 13.62 -1.64 2.68
C ALA A 84 12.27 -2.35 2.96
N ASN A 85 12.04 -3.56 2.44
CA ASN A 85 10.79 -4.33 2.59
C ASN A 85 9.56 -3.60 2.03
N TRP A 86 9.73 -2.91 0.90
CA TRP A 86 8.64 -2.33 0.11
C TRP A 86 8.54 -3.08 -1.21
N GLU A 87 7.41 -3.76 -1.38
CA GLU A 87 7.11 -4.59 -2.54
C GLU A 87 6.57 -3.72 -3.67
N PHE A 88 7.13 -3.89 -4.88
CA PHE A 88 6.60 -3.25 -6.08
C PHE A 88 5.26 -3.89 -6.46
N LEU A 89 4.21 -3.07 -6.59
CA LEU A 89 2.89 -3.54 -6.99
C LEU A 89 2.61 -3.27 -8.46
N GLU A 90 2.70 -2.00 -8.85
CA GLU A 90 2.35 -1.59 -10.19
C GLU A 90 3.06 -0.32 -10.63
N ARG A 91 3.03 -0.09 -11.95
CA ARG A 91 3.54 1.10 -12.58
C ARG A 91 2.48 1.67 -13.51
N GLN A 92 2.10 2.92 -13.26
CA GLN A 92 1.23 3.70 -14.15
C GLN A 92 2.08 4.72 -14.89
N ALA A 93 1.78 4.96 -16.17
CA ALA A 93 2.53 5.90 -16.99
C ALA A 93 1.57 6.89 -17.66
N VAL A 94 1.93 8.17 -17.62
CA VAL A 94 1.25 9.24 -18.33
C VAL A 94 2.22 9.80 -19.38
N VAL A 95 1.79 9.76 -20.63
CA VAL A 95 2.50 10.34 -21.78
C VAL A 95 1.51 11.25 -22.49
N SER A 96 1.86 12.53 -22.64
CA SER A 96 1.02 13.51 -23.31
C SER A 96 1.20 13.48 -24.83
N GLU A 97 2.45 13.47 -25.36
CA GLU A 97 2.73 13.51 -26.80
C GLU A 97 4.08 12.83 -27.20
N ASP A 98 4.28 12.62 -28.51
CA ASP A 98 5.51 12.09 -29.15
C ASP A 98 6.66 13.12 -29.07
N ASN A 99 7.17 13.38 -27.87
CA ASN A 99 8.39 14.13 -27.48
C ASN A 99 8.28 14.70 -26.05
N ASP A 100 7.27 14.29 -25.29
CA ASP A 100 7.11 14.72 -23.92
C ASP A 100 7.83 13.81 -22.92
N PRO A 101 8.28 14.36 -21.78
CA PRO A 101 8.81 13.54 -20.71
C PRO A 101 7.75 12.54 -20.24
N VAL A 102 8.16 11.28 -20.06
CA VAL A 102 7.27 10.24 -19.53
C VAL A 102 7.26 10.33 -18.01
N TRP A 103 6.08 10.43 -17.43
CA TRP A 103 5.89 10.42 -15.99
C TRP A 103 5.38 9.05 -15.61
N MET A 104 6.07 8.39 -14.69
CA MET A 104 5.67 7.07 -14.22
C MET A 104 5.50 7.07 -12.72
N SER A 105 4.33 6.66 -12.27
CA SER A 105 4.03 6.40 -10.87
C SER A 105 4.38 4.95 -10.56
N TYR A 106 5.37 4.74 -9.69
CA TYR A 106 5.72 3.43 -9.14
C TYR A 106 5.05 3.30 -7.78
N ILE A 107 4.16 2.33 -7.65
CA ILE A 107 3.40 2.10 -6.42
C ILE A 107 4.03 0.93 -5.67
N PHE A 108 4.40 1.18 -4.43
CA PHE A 108 4.96 0.20 -3.52
C PHE A 108 4.03 -0.04 -2.34
N ARG A 109 4.08 -1.25 -1.80
CA ARG A 109 3.36 -1.65 -0.59
C ARG A 109 4.35 -2.16 0.45
N LYS A 110 4.19 -1.75 1.70
CA LYS A 110 5.00 -2.30 2.78
C LYS A 110 4.74 -3.79 2.95
N ALA A 111 5.79 -4.60 2.87
CA ALA A 111 5.71 -6.01 3.22
C ALA A 111 5.46 -6.15 4.72
N LYS A 112 4.57 -7.07 5.09
CA LYS A 112 4.18 -7.34 6.49
C LYS A 112 5.35 -7.80 7.35
#